data_AF-A0A0C9Z0S9-F1
#
_entry.id   AF-A0A0C9Z0S9-F1
#
_cell.length_a   1.000
_cell.length_b   1.000
_cell.length_c   1.000
_cell.angle_alpha   90.00
_cell.angle_beta   90.00
_cell.angle_gamma   90.00
#
_symmetry.space_group_name_H-M   'P 1'
#
loop_
_entity.id
_entity.type
_entity.pdbx_description
1 polymer ?
#
loop_
_entity_poly.entity_id
_entity_poly.type
_entity_poly.pdbx_seq_one_letter_code
_entity_poly.pdbx_strand_id
1 'polypeptide(L)'
;HIHLEFLEPNLTSHVQPNDAGIIQTTKALYHKAFCLRAVELDEAGAHEIYKIDLLEAMHMITAAWNAVASSTIVNCWKHTGIQPD
;
A
#
# COMPACT_ATOMS: atom_id res chain seq x y z
N HIS A 1 -21.70 18.03 -8.16
CA HIS A 1 -20.92 19.26 -7.91
C HIS A 1 -19.67 18.85 -7.14
N ILE A 2 -18.47 19.16 -7.63
CA ILE A 2 -17.20 18.83 -6.95
C ILE A 2 -16.68 20.14 -6.35
N HIS A 3 -16.37 20.15 -5.05
CA HIS A 3 -15.76 21.28 -4.36
C HIS A 3 -14.24 21.08 -4.30
N LEU A 4 -13.47 22.14 -4.54
CA LEU A 4 -12.02 22.13 -4.49
C LEU A 4 -11.57 22.98 -3.30
N GLU A 5 -10.75 22.39 -2.43
CA GLU A 5 -10.10 23.06 -1.30
C GLU A 5 -8.61 23.23 -1.61
N PHE A 6 -8.09 24.43 -1.42
CA PHE A 6 -6.67 24.73 -1.62
C PHE A 6 -5.95 24.71 -0.27
N LEU A 7 -4.95 23.86 -0.15
CA LEU A 7 -4.13 23.74 1.05
C LEU A 7 -2.90 24.65 0.97
N GLU A 8 -2.41 25.09 2.12
CA GLU A 8 -1.13 25.79 2.23
C GLU A 8 0.02 24.93 1.65
N PRO A 9 1.06 25.56 1.08
CA PRO A 9 2.20 24.82 0.55
C PRO A 9 2.90 23.98 1.64
N ASN A 10 3.49 22.86 1.22
CA ASN A 10 4.25 21.92 2.07
C ASN A 10 3.44 21.11 3.10
N LEU A 11 2.12 21.01 2.94
CA LEU A 11 1.28 20.17 3.81
C LEU A 11 1.15 18.71 3.35
N THR A 12 1.68 18.35 2.17
CA THR A 12 1.45 17.05 1.52
C THR A 12 1.62 15.86 2.48
N SER A 13 2.76 15.73 3.15
CA SER A 13 3.00 14.61 4.07
C SER A 13 2.11 14.60 5.32
N HIS A 14 1.57 15.76 5.72
CA HIS A 14 0.74 15.90 6.91
C HIS A 14 -0.73 15.63 6.63
N VAL A 15 -1.22 15.99 5.44
CA VAL A 15 -2.65 15.99 5.12
C VAL A 15 -3.06 14.87 4.17
N GLN A 16 -2.11 14.19 3.52
CA GLN A 16 -2.40 13.13 2.54
C GLN A 16 -2.55 11.77 3.25
N PRO A 17 -3.76 11.17 3.28
CA PRO A 17 -4.00 9.89 3.98
C PRO A 17 -3.16 8.73 3.41
N ASN A 18 -2.83 8.83 2.12
CA ASN A 18 -1.97 7.85 1.45
C ASN A 18 -0.56 7.81 2.05
N ASP A 19 0.00 8.96 2.42
CA ASP A 19 1.30 9.09 3.06
C ASP A 19 1.23 8.85 4.58
N ALA A 20 0.04 8.96 5.18
CA ALA A 20 -0.22 8.70 6.60
C ALA A 20 -0.30 7.20 6.97
N GLY A 21 0.12 6.29 6.08
CA GLY A 21 0.29 4.86 6.39
C GLY A 21 -0.38 3.88 5.42
N ILE A 22 -1.27 4.33 4.53
CA ILE A 22 -1.91 3.45 3.55
C ILE A 22 -0.86 2.89 2.58
N ILE A 23 -0.05 3.73 1.94
CA ILE A 23 1.01 3.28 1.02
C ILE A 23 2.04 2.41 1.76
N GLN A 24 2.41 2.79 2.99
CA GLN A 24 3.34 2.02 3.80
C GLN A 24 2.80 0.60 4.06
N THR A 25 1.54 0.48 4.45
CA THR A 25 0.87 -0.80 4.72
C THR A 25 0.80 -1.65 3.46
N THR A 26 0.39 -1.07 2.34
CA THR A 26 0.36 -1.76 1.04
C THR A 26 1.73 -2.30 0.67
N LYS A 27 2.80 -1.50 0.79
CA LYS A 27 4.18 -1.94 0.51
C LYS A 27 4.62 -3.07 1.42
N ALA A 28 4.30 -3.01 2.71
CA ALA A 28 4.64 -4.05 3.67
C ALA A 28 3.94 -5.38 3.33
N LEU A 29 2.65 -5.33 2.97
CA LEU A 29 1.87 -6.50 2.54
C LEU A 29 2.42 -7.09 1.24
N TYR A 30 2.76 -6.24 0.27
CA TYR A 30 3.39 -6.65 -0.99
C TYR A 30 4.74 -7.33 -0.75
N HIS A 31 5.64 -6.74 0.04
CA HIS A 31 6.94 -7.34 0.37
C HIS A 31 6.80 -8.67 1.11
N LYS A 32 5.85 -8.77 2.04
CA LYS A 32 5.56 -10.04 2.74
C LYS A 32 5.16 -11.12 1.74
N ALA A 33 4.23 -10.83 0.83
CA ALA A 33 3.80 -11.77 -0.19
C ALA A 33 4.95 -12.16 -1.13
N PHE A 34 5.81 -11.20 -1.50
CA PHE A 34 6.98 -11.46 -2.35
C PHE A 34 7.98 -12.40 -1.69
N CYS A 35 8.29 -12.18 -0.41
CA CYS A 35 9.16 -13.07 0.36
C CYS A 35 8.57 -14.47 0.50
N LEU A 36 7.28 -14.60 0.79
CA LEU A 36 6.62 -15.91 0.89
C LEU A 36 6.68 -16.68 -0.44
N ARG A 37 6.36 -16.02 -1.56
CA ARG A 37 6.52 -16.59 -2.90
C ARG A 37 7.95 -17.06 -3.15
N ALA A 38 8.95 -16.27 -2.79
CA ALA A 38 10.36 -16.64 -3.00
C ALA A 38 10.74 -17.89 -2.18
N VAL A 39 10.26 -18.01 -0.94
CA VAL A 39 10.44 -19.22 -0.11
C VAL A 39 9.77 -20.43 -0.75
N GLU A 40 8.53 -20.30 -1.22
CA GLU A 40 7.80 -21.39 -1.90
C GLU A 40 8.53 -21.87 -3.17
N LEU A 41 9.11 -20.93 -3.94
CA LEU A 41 9.90 -21.24 -5.13
C LEU A 41 11.23 -21.94 -4.78
N ASP A 42 11.88 -21.53 -3.69
CA ASP A 42 13.11 -22.17 -3.20
C ASP A 42 12.85 -23.61 -2.74
N GLU A 43 11.77 -23.82 -1.97
CA GLU A 43 11.34 -25.16 -1.54
C GLU A 43 10.98 -26.06 -2.74
N ALA A 44 10.45 -25.47 -3.82
CA ALA A 44 10.17 -26.17 -5.08
C ALA A 44 11.42 -26.42 -5.95
N GLY A 45 12.60 -25.94 -5.55
CA GLY A 45 13.86 -26.11 -6.29
C GLY A 45 14.01 -25.20 -7.51
N ALA A 46 13.29 -24.08 -7.57
CA ALA A 46 13.44 -23.11 -8.64
C ALA A 46 14.77 -22.33 -8.53
N HIS A 47 15.34 -21.92 -9.67
CA HIS A 47 16.64 -21.26 -9.69
C HIS A 47 16.57 -19.72 -9.52
N GLU A 48 15.60 -19.08 -10.16
CA GLU A 48 15.45 -17.61 -10.16
C GLU A 48 14.33 -17.14 -9.21
N ILE A 49 14.40 -17.51 -7.93
CA ILE A 49 13.29 -17.33 -6.95
C ILE A 49 12.84 -15.87 -6.76
N TYR A 50 13.71 -14.89 -7.06
CA TYR A 50 13.40 -13.47 -6.97
C TYR A 50 12.94 -12.84 -8.29
N LYS A 51 12.99 -13.58 -9.40
CA LYS A 51 12.49 -13.08 -10.68
C LYS A 51 10.98 -12.99 -10.62
N ILE A 52 10.45 -11.84 -11.01
CA ILE A 52 9.03 -11.54 -11.06
C ILE A 52 8.75 -10.80 -12.35
N ASP A 53 7.67 -11.16 -13.04
CA ASP A 53 7.20 -10.41 -14.19
C ASP A 53 6.22 -9.30 -13.79
N LEU A 54 5.93 -8.41 -14.72
CA LEU A 54 5.07 -7.26 -14.44
C LEU A 54 3.64 -7.68 -14.09
N LEU A 55 3.10 -8.73 -14.72
CA LEU A 55 1.73 -9.17 -14.48
C LEU A 55 1.60 -9.74 -13.06
N GLU A 56 2.56 -10.56 -12.63
CA GLU A 56 2.62 -11.10 -11.29
C GLU A 56 2.76 -9.99 -10.24
N ALA A 57 3.65 -9.01 -10.46
CA ALA A 57 3.78 -7.85 -9.58
C ALA A 57 2.46 -7.06 -9.48
N MET A 58 1.74 -6.88 -10.60
CA MET A 58 0.44 -6.21 -10.65
C MET A 58 -0.65 -6.97 -9.88
N HIS A 59 -0.66 -8.29 -9.95
CA HIS A 59 -1.58 -9.10 -9.13
C HIS A 59 -1.25 -9.00 -7.65
N MET A 60 0.04 -9.07 -7.28
CA MET A 60 0.49 -8.98 -5.90
C MET A 60 0.20 -7.62 -5.28
N ILE A 61 0.44 -6.51 -5.98
CA ILE A 61 0.14 -5.17 -5.47
C ILE A 61 -1.37 -4.93 -5.34
N THR A 62 -2.17 -5.50 -6.24
CA THR A 62 -3.64 -5.44 -6.15
C THR A 62 -4.14 -6.21 -4.93
N ALA A 63 -3.61 -7.42 -4.69
CA ALA A 63 -3.94 -8.21 -3.51
C ALA A 63 -3.51 -7.49 -2.22
N ALA A 64 -2.30 -6.90 -2.21
CA ALA A 64 -1.80 -6.14 -1.07
C ALA A 64 -2.67 -4.92 -0.75
N TRP A 65 -3.11 -4.17 -1.78
CA TRP A 65 -4.03 -3.04 -1.62
C TRP A 65 -5.37 -3.48 -1.02
N ASN A 66 -5.95 -4.55 -1.56
CA ASN A 66 -7.23 -5.08 -1.07
C ASN A 66 -7.15 -5.66 0.34
N ALA A 67 -5.95 -6.07 0.79
CA ALA A 67 -5.70 -6.58 2.12
C ALA A 67 -5.45 -5.47 3.18
N VAL A 68 -5.32 -4.20 2.77
CA VAL A 68 -5.26 -3.09 3.74
C VAL A 68 -6.60 -3.02 4.48
N ALA A 69 -6.55 -3.14 5.80
CA ALA A 69 -7.75 -3.09 6.63
C ALA A 69 -8.45 -1.73 6.51
N SER A 70 -9.79 -1.74 6.42
CA SER A 70 -10.58 -0.50 6.40
C SER A 70 -10.31 0.38 7.63
N SER A 71 -10.03 -0.22 8.79
CA SER A 71 -9.61 0.51 10.00
C SER A 71 -8.31 1.27 9.82
N THR A 72 -7.33 0.72 9.10
CA THR A 72 -6.08 1.41 8.77
C THR A 72 -6.37 2.64 7.92
N ILE A 73 -7.21 2.49 6.88
CA ILE A 73 -7.62 3.61 6.03
C ILE A 73 -8.30 4.69 6.88
N VAL A 74 -9.32 4.34 7.66
CA VAL A 74 -10.04 5.29 8.54
C VAL A 74 -9.08 5.99 9.51
N ASN A 75 -8.14 5.27 10.11
CA ASN A 75 -7.17 5.86 11.03
C ASN A 75 -6.21 6.83 10.32
N CYS A 76 -5.77 6.53 9.09
CA CYS A 76 -4.95 7.44 8.29
C CYS A 76 -5.71 8.73 7.96
N TRP A 77 -6.98 8.65 7.58
CA TRP A 77 -7.83 9.83 7.34
C TRP A 77 -8.07 10.66 8.60
N LYS A 78 -8.31 10.00 9.75
CA LYS A 78 -8.43 10.69 11.04
C LYS A 78 -7.12 11.37 11.44
N HIS A 79 -5.98 10.72 11.21
CA HIS A 79 -4.67 11.27 11.53
C HIS A 79 -4.35 12.55 10.75
N THR A 80 -4.76 12.62 9.49
CA THR A 80 -4.51 13.81 8.65
C THR A 80 -5.44 14.97 8.95
N GLY A 81 -6.55 14.75 9.67
CA GLY A 81 -7.52 15.79 10.04
C GLY A 81 -8.20 16.47 8.85
N ILE A 82 -8.14 15.86 7.66
CA ILE A 82 -8.70 16.47 6.43
C ILE A 82 -10.19 16.19 6.25
N GLN A 83 -10.72 15.14 6.89
CA GLN A 83 -12.15 14.92 6.99
C GLN A 83 -12.70 15.59 8.25
N PRO A 84 -13.85 16.26 8.18
CA PRO A 84 -14.57 16.70 9.37
C PRO A 84 -14.98 15.48 10.21
N ASP A 85 -15.06 15.67 11.53
CA ASP A 85 -15.53 14.67 12.50
C ASP A 85 -16.96 14.16 12.19
#